data_AF-A0A961SNE1-F1
#
_entry.id   AF-A0A961SNE1-F1
#
_cell.length_a   1.000
_cell.length_b   1.000
_cell.length_c   1.000
_cell.angle_alpha   90.00
_cell.angle_beta   90.00
_cell.angle_gamma   90.00
#
_symmetry.space_group_name_H-M   'P 1'
#
loop_
_entity.id
_entity.type
_entity.pdbx_description
1 polymer ?
#
loop_
_entity_poly.entity_id
_entity_poly.type
_entity_poly.pdbx_seq_one_letter_code
_entity_poly.pdbx_strand_id
1 'polypeptide(L)'
;HDGYFSDAESPAIADEIVRHKVDILLVAMGTPRQEMWIDRHIRPEHARLVFGVGALFDFMAGEFSRASKRARSLRVEWLHRFRLEPKRLWRRYFVGGPIFTMRILRHAVGERLWSRKRLTRGRPQSLPER
;
A
#
# COMPACT_ATOMS: atom_id res chain seq x y z
N HIS A 1 -9.10 -17.07 -10.06
CA HIS A 1 -7.83 -17.46 -9.40
C HIS A 1 -7.91 -17.20 -7.90
N ASP A 2 -7.34 -18.10 -7.10
CA ASP A 2 -7.41 -18.10 -5.62
C ASP A 2 -6.32 -17.27 -4.92
N GLY A 3 -5.29 -16.81 -5.64
CA GLY A 3 -4.20 -16.02 -5.09
C GLY A 3 -3.06 -16.81 -4.43
N TYR A 4 -3.15 -18.14 -4.39
CA TYR A 4 -2.17 -19.04 -3.76
C TYR A 4 -1.29 -19.77 -4.78
N PHE A 5 -0.90 -19.08 -5.85
CA PHE A 5 -0.03 -19.63 -6.89
C PHE A 5 1.46 -19.33 -6.63
N SER A 6 2.36 -20.03 -7.29
CA SER A 6 3.81 -19.82 -7.23
C SER A 6 4.26 -18.68 -8.16
N ASP A 7 5.47 -18.13 -7.95
CA ASP A 7 6.00 -17.07 -8.83
C ASP A 7 6.12 -17.56 -10.28
N ALA A 8 6.39 -18.85 -10.49
CA ALA A 8 6.48 -19.49 -11.81
C ALA A 8 5.15 -19.51 -12.58
N GLU A 9 4.02 -19.49 -11.89
CA GLU A 9 2.67 -19.44 -12.48
C GLU A 9 2.23 -18.01 -12.83
N SER A 10 2.94 -17.00 -12.31
CA SER A 10 2.58 -15.59 -12.46
C SER A 10 2.44 -15.14 -13.92
N PRO A 11 3.35 -15.52 -14.86
CA PRO A 11 3.20 -15.13 -16.27
C PRO A 11 1.92 -15.69 -16.89
N ALA A 12 1.60 -16.96 -16.64
CA ALA A 12 0.41 -17.59 -17.18
C ALA A 12 -0.88 -16.94 -16.68
N ILE A 13 -0.90 -16.52 -15.42
CA ILE A 13 -2.03 -15.79 -14.82
C ILE A 13 -2.16 -14.38 -15.41
N ALA A 14 -1.04 -13.69 -15.62
CA ALA A 14 -1.01 -12.37 -16.26
C ALA A 14 -1.57 -12.43 -17.70
N ASP A 15 -1.16 -13.44 -18.47
CA ASP A 15 -1.70 -13.68 -19.82
C ASP A 15 -3.21 -13.94 -19.80
N GLU A 16 -3.70 -14.67 -18.79
CA GLU A 16 -5.12 -14.92 -18.65
C GLU A 16 -5.92 -13.63 -18.36
N ILE A 17 -5.38 -12.75 -17.52
CA ILE A 17 -5.99 -11.45 -17.25
C ILE A 17 -6.16 -10.64 -18.56
N VAL A 18 -5.12 -10.62 -19.41
CA VAL A 18 -5.19 -9.96 -20.74
C VAL A 18 -6.27 -10.59 -21.61
N ARG A 19 -6.37 -11.92 -21.64
CA ARG A 19 -7.40 -12.63 -22.43
C ARG A 19 -8.82 -12.28 -22.00
N HIS A 20 -9.04 -12.08 -20.70
CA HIS A 20 -10.36 -11.75 -20.15
C HIS A 20 -10.77 -10.29 -20.36
N LYS A 21 -9.86 -9.41 -20.80
CA LYS A 21 -10.13 -7.98 -21.08
C LYS A 21 -10.87 -7.28 -19.93
N VAL A 22 -10.38 -7.46 -18.71
CA VAL A 22 -11.03 -6.91 -17.51
C VAL A 22 -10.82 -5.39 -17.40
N ASP A 23 -11.86 -4.65 -17.03
CA ASP A 23 -11.72 -3.22 -16.72
C ASP A 23 -11.07 -3.00 -15.35
N ILE A 24 -11.41 -3.85 -14.38
CA ILE A 24 -10.99 -3.73 -12.98
C ILE A 24 -10.37 -5.05 -12.52
N LEU A 25 -9.12 -4.99 -12.07
CA LEU A 25 -8.41 -6.10 -11.45
C LEU A 25 -8.31 -5.87 -9.94
N LEU A 26 -8.93 -6.76 -9.16
CA LEU A 26 -8.81 -6.79 -7.70
C LEU A 26 -7.80 -7.86 -7.29
N VAL A 27 -6.73 -7.47 -6.61
CA VAL A 27 -5.65 -8.36 -6.20
C VAL A 27 -5.67 -8.51 -4.69
N ALA A 28 -5.84 -9.74 -4.19
CA ALA A 28 -6.07 -10.04 -2.78
C ALA A 28 -5.02 -11.01 -2.20
N MET A 29 -3.73 -10.73 -2.41
CA MET A 29 -2.63 -11.62 -1.97
C MET A 29 -2.00 -11.21 -0.63
N GLY A 30 -2.43 -10.08 -0.07
CA GLY A 30 -1.87 -9.53 1.16
C GLY A 30 -0.49 -8.89 0.99
N THR A 31 -0.14 -8.01 1.93
CA THR A 31 1.12 -7.25 1.92
C THR A 31 2.26 -8.06 2.55
N PRO A 32 3.49 -8.06 1.99
CA PRO A 32 3.97 -7.24 0.86
C PRO A 32 3.88 -7.92 -0.52
N ARG A 33 3.47 -9.19 -0.57
CA ARG A 33 3.48 -10.00 -1.79
C ARG A 33 2.64 -9.37 -2.90
N GLN A 34 1.47 -8.87 -2.54
CA GLN A 34 0.52 -8.24 -3.45
C GLN A 34 1.13 -7.07 -4.21
N GLU A 35 1.74 -6.12 -3.50
CA GLU A 35 2.31 -4.92 -4.11
C GLU A 35 3.50 -5.29 -5.01
N MET A 36 4.35 -6.23 -4.55
CA MET A 36 5.47 -6.71 -5.34
C MET A 36 5.02 -7.47 -6.60
N TRP A 37 3.95 -8.25 -6.51
CA TRP A 37 3.45 -9.01 -7.65
C TRP A 37 2.83 -8.10 -8.69
N ILE A 38 2.03 -7.11 -8.27
CA ILE A 38 1.46 -6.09 -9.15
C ILE A 38 2.58 -5.35 -9.88
N ASP A 39 3.59 -4.86 -9.14
CA ASP A 39 4.73 -4.14 -9.71
C ASP A 39 5.47 -4.98 -10.77
N ARG A 40 5.72 -6.26 -10.48
CA ARG A 40 6.46 -7.14 -11.39
C ARG A 40 5.67 -7.56 -12.62
N HIS A 41 4.39 -7.89 -12.50
CA HIS A 41 3.66 -8.62 -13.54
C HIS A 41 2.54 -7.81 -14.20
N ILE A 42 2.03 -6.77 -13.56
CA ILE A 42 0.90 -6.02 -14.10
C ILE A 42 1.38 -4.80 -14.88
N ARG A 43 0.81 -4.63 -16.06
CA ARG A 43 1.10 -3.58 -17.05
C ARG A 43 -0.21 -2.97 -17.56
N PRO A 44 -0.18 -1.81 -18.25
CA PRO A 44 -1.39 -1.12 -18.71
C PRO A 44 -2.36 -1.97 -19.55
N GLU A 45 -1.87 -2.98 -20.26
CA GLU A 45 -2.65 -3.90 -21.08
C GLU A 45 -3.48 -4.93 -20.26
N HIS A 46 -3.22 -5.08 -18.97
CA HIS A 46 -3.89 -6.08 -18.14
C HIS A 46 -5.24 -5.60 -17.60
N ALA A 47 -5.34 -4.34 -17.20
CA ALA A 47 -6.58 -3.74 -16.69
C ALA A 47 -6.49 -2.22 -16.68
N ARG A 48 -7.64 -1.55 -16.78
CA ARG A 48 -7.72 -0.08 -16.66
C ARG A 48 -7.49 0.39 -15.23
N LEU A 49 -7.98 -0.38 -14.25
CA LEU A 49 -7.81 -0.09 -12.82
C LEU A 49 -7.34 -1.36 -12.08
N VAL A 50 -6.32 -1.20 -11.24
CA VAL A 50 -5.75 -2.30 -10.44
C VAL A 50 -5.78 -1.90 -8.98
N PHE A 51 -6.48 -2.67 -8.15
CA PHE A 51 -6.58 -2.43 -6.72
C PHE A 51 -5.99 -3.58 -5.92
N GLY A 52 -5.02 -3.27 -5.08
CA GLY A 52 -4.61 -4.16 -4.00
C GLY A 52 -5.62 -4.11 -2.86
N VAL A 53 -6.40 -5.18 -2.67
CA VAL A 53 -7.49 -5.22 -1.68
C VAL A 53 -7.12 -5.99 -0.40
N GLY A 54 -6.01 -6.74 -0.40
CA GLY A 54 -5.58 -7.53 0.74
C GLY A 54 -6.66 -8.52 1.18
N ALA A 55 -6.94 -8.58 2.48
CA ALA A 55 -7.89 -9.53 3.08
C ALA A 55 -9.38 -9.20 2.86
N LEU A 56 -9.73 -8.42 1.83
CA LEU A 56 -11.11 -8.00 1.58
C LEU A 56 -12.03 -9.21 1.36
N PHE A 57 -11.61 -10.18 0.55
CA PHE A 57 -12.41 -11.36 0.27
C PHE A 57 -12.59 -12.24 1.52
N ASP A 58 -11.55 -12.40 2.33
CA ASP A 58 -11.62 -13.13 3.61
C ASP A 58 -12.65 -12.51 4.58
N PHE A 59 -12.74 -11.17 4.61
CA PHE A 59 -13.78 -10.47 5.38
C PHE A 59 -15.19 -10.67 4.81
N MET A 60 -15.34 -10.69 3.47
CA MET A 60 -16.63 -10.91 2.82
C MET A 60 -17.11 -12.36 2.95
N ALA A 61 -16.17 -13.31 2.93
CA ALA A 61 -16.43 -14.74 3.16
C ALA A 61 -16.73 -15.06 4.63
N GLY A 62 -16.53 -14.10 5.55
CA GLY A 62 -16.77 -14.28 6.99
C GLY A 62 -15.67 -15.06 7.72
N GLU A 63 -14.53 -15.31 7.07
CA GLU A 63 -13.41 -16.05 7.65
C GLU A 63 -12.76 -15.30 8.82
N PHE A 64 -12.66 -13.96 8.70
CA PHE A 64 -12.20 -13.10 9.78
C PHE A 64 -13.32 -12.23 10.35
N SER A 65 -13.59 -12.39 11.64
CA SER A 65 -14.45 -11.47 12.37
C SER A 65 -13.74 -10.12 12.56
N ARG A 66 -14.32 -9.07 11.98
CA ARG A 66 -13.83 -7.70 12.13
C ARG A 66 -13.93 -7.27 13.59
N ALA A 67 -13.03 -6.39 14.04
CA ALA A 67 -13.07 -5.90 15.41
C ALA A 67 -14.44 -5.30 15.78
N SER A 68 -14.83 -5.43 17.06
CA SER A 68 -16.11 -4.92 17.55
C SER A 68 -16.30 -3.43 17.21
N LYS A 69 -17.55 -2.96 17.09
CA LYS A 69 -17.83 -1.55 16.76
C LYS A 69 -17.15 -0.59 17.76
N ARG A 70 -17.06 -0.98 19.04
CA ARG A 70 -16.37 -0.21 20.09
C ARG A 70 -14.86 -0.12 19.84
N ALA A 71 -14.21 -1.22 19.47
CA ALA A 71 -12.78 -1.20 19.15
C ALA A 71 -12.48 -0.34 17.91
N ARG A 72 -13.37 -0.36 16.91
CA ARG A 72 -13.29 0.50 15.72
C ARG A 72 -13.50 1.98 16.06
N SER A 73 -14.51 2.30 16.88
CA SER A 73 -14.77 3.69 17.28
C SER A 73 -13.63 4.27 18.13
N LEU A 74 -12.99 3.45 18.95
CA LEU A 74 -11.82 3.82 19.75
C LEU A 74 -10.51 3.82 18.94
N ARG A 75 -10.54 3.48 17.65
CA ARG A 75 -9.35 3.36 16.76
C ARG A 75 -8.27 2.38 17.28
N VAL A 76 -8.67 1.40 18.10
CA VAL A 76 -7.78 0.36 18.67
C VAL A 76 -7.90 -0.98 17.94
N GLU A 77 -8.45 -0.98 16.73
CA GLU A 77 -8.52 -2.18 15.88
C GLU A 77 -7.14 -2.80 15.63
N TRP A 78 -6.08 -1.99 15.58
CA TRP A 78 -4.71 -2.48 15.44
C TRP A 78 -4.29 -3.40 16.60
N LEU A 79 -4.75 -3.12 17.82
CA LEU A 79 -4.45 -3.91 19.02
C LEU A 79 -5.24 -5.23 19.02
N HIS A 80 -6.49 -5.19 18.55
CA HIS A 80 -7.28 -6.40 18.32
C HIS A 80 -6.57 -7.32 17.31
N ARG A 81 -6.11 -6.78 16.19
CA ARG A 81 -5.35 -7.54 15.19
C ARG A 81 -4.01 -8.04 15.74
N PHE A 82 -3.31 -7.22 16.51
CA PHE A 82 -2.06 -7.62 17.17
C PHE A 82 -2.27 -8.83 18.09
N ARG A 83 -3.37 -8.84 18.87
CA ARG A 83 -3.69 -9.96 19.76
C ARG A 83 -3.95 -11.26 18.99
N LEU A 84 -4.56 -11.19 17.81
CA LEU A 84 -4.81 -12.36 16.96
C LEU A 84 -3.53 -12.90 16.31
N GLU A 85 -2.62 -12.00 15.92
CA GLU A 85 -1.43 -12.36 15.14
C GLU A 85 -0.13 -11.71 15.67
N PRO A 86 0.25 -11.97 16.94
CA PRO A 86 1.32 -11.23 17.60
C PRO A 86 2.67 -11.44 16.93
N LYS A 87 2.99 -12.68 16.54
CA LYS A 87 4.26 -13.01 15.86
C LYS A 87 4.41 -12.27 14.52
N ARG A 88 3.33 -12.18 13.74
CA ARG A 88 3.36 -11.53 12.42
C ARG A 88 3.42 -10.00 12.55
N LEU A 89 2.65 -9.42 13.47
CA LEU A 89 2.48 -7.97 13.56
C LEU A 89 3.50 -7.27 14.48
N TRP A 90 4.21 -8.01 15.34
CA TRP A 90 5.23 -7.44 16.24
C TRP A 90 6.24 -6.57 15.48
N ARG A 91 6.90 -7.15 14.47
CA ARG A 91 7.91 -6.43 13.68
C ARG A 91 7.30 -5.25 12.94
N ARG A 92 6.06 -5.38 12.46
CA ARG A 92 5.36 -4.29 11.76
C ARG A 92 5.14 -3.08 12.68
N TYR A 93 4.68 -3.31 13.91
CA TYR A 93 4.33 -2.21 14.82
C TYR A 93 5.51 -1.64 15.59
N PHE A 94 6.40 -2.49 16.11
CA PHE A 94 7.49 -2.05 16.98
C PHE A 94 8.80 -1.74 16.25
N VAL A 95 8.94 -2.16 14.99
CA VAL A 95 10.12 -1.85 14.17
C VAL A 95 9.73 -0.99 12.97
N GLY A 96 8.78 -1.47 12.16
CA GLY A 96 8.33 -0.78 10.95
C GLY A 96 7.72 0.60 11.25
N GLY A 97 6.80 0.66 12.22
CA GLY A 97 6.14 1.89 12.65
C GLY A 97 7.10 3.01 13.02
N PRO A 98 8.02 2.82 14.00
CA PRO A 98 8.99 3.83 14.39
C PRO A 98 9.91 4.29 13.26
N ILE A 99 10.41 3.35 12.44
CA ILE A 99 11.28 3.69 11.30
C ILE A 99 10.53 4.55 10.28
N PHE A 100 9.29 4.18 9.96
CA PHE A 100 8.45 4.94 9.04
C PHE A 100 8.17 6.35 9.56
N THR A 101 7.75 6.47 10.82
CA THR A 101 7.50 7.77 11.45
C THR A 101 8.75 8.64 11.45
N MET A 102 9.92 8.08 11.79
CA MET A 102 11.19 8.79 11.73
C MET A 102 11.50 9.29 10.31
N ARG A 103 11.32 8.44 9.29
CA ARG A 103 11.55 8.82 7.88
C ARG A 103 10.65 9.96 7.43
N ILE A 104 9.37 9.91 7.79
CA ILE A 104 8.42 11.00 7.51
C ILE A 104 8.83 12.28 8.22
N LEU A 105 9.15 12.22 9.51
CA LEU A 105 9.55 13.41 10.27
C LEU A 105 10.81 14.06 9.70
N ARG A 106 11.81 13.25 9.32
CA ARG A 106 13.03 13.75 8.67
C ARG A 106 12.73 14.43 7.34
N HIS A 107 11.87 13.82 6.53
CA HIS A 107 11.46 14.40 5.25
C HIS A 107 10.71 15.73 5.43
N ALA A 108 9.75 15.79 6.35
CA ALA A 108 8.98 16.99 6.64
C ALA A 108 9.85 18.15 7.17
N VAL A 109 10.83 17.86 8.04
CA VAL A 109 11.77 18.89 8.53
C VAL A 109 12.69 19.38 7.40
N GLY A 110 13.17 18.47 6.54
CA GLY A 110 13.98 18.84 5.37
C GLY A 110 13.25 19.79 4.42
N GLU A 111 12.02 19.46 4.04
CA GLU A 111 11.16 20.30 3.19
C GLU A 111 10.87 21.66 3.82
N ARG A 112 10.65 21.71 5.14
CA ARG A 112 10.38 22.97 5.85
C ARG A 112 11.61 23.88 5.92
N LEU A 113 12.80 23.30 6.07
CA LEU A 113 14.08 24.03 6.04
C LEU A 113 14.43 24.50 4.62
N TRP A 114 14.16 23.70 3.60
CA TRP A 114 14.30 24.08 2.19
C TRP A 114 13.34 25.20 1.80
N SER A 115 12.08 25.12 2.21
CA SER A 115 11.06 26.15 1.97
C SER A 115 11.41 27.47 2.65
N ARG A 116 11.93 27.44 3.90
CA ARG A 116 12.41 28.65 4.60
C ARG A 116 13.60 29.30 3.92
N LYS A 117 14.59 28.53 3.44
CA LYS A 117 15.75 29.08 2.70
C LYS A 117 15.36 29.67 1.34
N ARG A 118 14.29 29.16 0.71
CA ARG A 118 13.77 29.66 -0.57
C ARG A 118 13.04 31.01 -0.43
N LEU A 119 12.42 31.27 0.73
CA LEU A 119 11.77 32.56 1.02
C LEU A 119 12.77 33.66 1.42
N THR A 120 13.96 33.29 1.91
CA THR A 120 15.01 34.25 2.31
C THR A 120 16.05 34.53 1.22
N ARG A 121 16.17 33.68 0.20
CA ARG A 121 16.89 34.02 -1.04
C ARG A 121 15.88 34.69 -1.98
N GLY A 122 16.00 36.01 -2.12
CA GLY A 122 15.10 36.85 -2.92
C GLY A 122 14.81 36.31 -4.31
N ARG A 123 13.63 36.66 -4.84
CA ARG A 123 13.19 36.36 -6.22
C ARG A 123 14.35 36.54 -7.21
N PRO A 124 14.66 35.58 -8.09
CA PRO A 124 15.48 35.89 -9.25
C PRO A 124 14.78 36.98 -10.05
N GLN A 125 15.50 38.08 -10.31
CA GLN A 125 15.06 39.18 -11.17
C GLN A 125 14.68 38.64 -12.56
N SER A 126 13.54 39.13 -13.04
CA SER A 126 13.03 39.17 -14.42
C SER A 126 13.75 38.31 -15.48
N LEU A 127 13.02 37.36 -16.06
CA LEU A 127 13.33 36.85 -17.40
C LEU A 127 13.16 37.99 -18.42
N PRO A 128 14.08 38.17 -19.38
CA PRO A 128 13.87 39.15 -20.45
C PRO A 128 12.78 38.63 -21.39
N GLU A 129 11.81 39.48 -21.70
CA GLU A 129 10.80 39.25 -22.73
C GLU A 129 11.48 39.01 -24.09
N ARG A 130 11.07 37.95 -24.75
CA ARG A 130 11.11 37.80 -26.20
C ARG A 130 9.86 37.08 -26.67
#